data_AF-A0AAD7GG73-F1
#
_entry.id   AF-A0AAD7GG73-F1
#
_cell.length_a   1.000
_cell.length_b   1.000
_cell.length_c   1.000
_cell.angle_alpha   90.00
_cell.angle_beta   90.00
_cell.angle_gamma   90.00
#
_symmetry.space_group_name_H-M   'P 1'
#
loop_
_entity.id
_entity.type
_entity.pdbx_description
1 polymer ?
#
loop_
_entity_poly.entity_id
_entity_poly.type
_entity_poly.pdbx_seq_one_letter_code
_entity_poly.pdbx_strand_id
1 'polypeptide(L)'
;MSSPFTSKPGTNYRPDEGILGIQTLLAGPTLRLRRLDNEIATLQMTLNKLTVERASLGAYVDAHEALLSPAQRMPLEIIRPANIYDLPPNALQLCHERRGGARPPRAHLQRLESHLPLDTT
;
A
#
# COMPACT_ATOMS: atom_id res chain seq x y z
N MET A 1 15.52 8.97 34.99
CA MET A 1 16.38 7.91 35.57
C MET A 1 17.70 8.55 35.93
N SER A 2 18.10 8.51 37.21
CA SER A 2 19.39 9.04 37.62
C SER A 2 20.44 7.96 37.43
N SER A 3 21.43 8.19 36.56
CA SER A 3 22.55 7.27 36.34
C SER A 3 23.84 7.96 36.77
N PRO A 4 24.73 7.28 37.52
CA PRO A 4 26.04 7.84 37.87
C PRO A 4 26.94 8.04 36.62
N PHE A 5 26.50 7.58 35.45
CA PHE A 5 27.17 7.74 34.19
C PHE A 5 26.57 8.85 33.32
N THR A 6 25.56 9.60 33.77
CA THR A 6 24.86 10.62 32.94
C THR A 6 25.78 11.74 32.45
N SER A 7 26.84 12.10 33.19
CA SER A 7 27.80 13.15 32.81
C SER A 7 28.98 12.67 31.97
N LYS A 8 29.07 11.37 31.69
CA LYS A 8 30.19 10.73 30.99
C LYS A 8 30.05 10.58 29.46
N PRO A 9 28.85 10.60 28.84
CA PRO A 9 28.74 10.55 27.38
C PRO A 9 29.41 11.77 26.74
N GLY A 10 30.11 11.57 25.63
CA GLY A 10 30.83 12.66 24.93
C GLY A 10 32.15 13.07 25.58
N THR A 11 32.64 12.32 26.56
CA THR A 11 33.96 12.52 27.19
C THR A 11 34.91 11.38 26.84
N ASN A 12 36.22 11.56 27.01
CA ASN A 12 37.23 10.50 26.89
C ASN A 12 37.18 9.49 28.07
N TYR A 13 36.02 9.31 28.69
CA TYR A 13 35.84 8.37 29.80
C TYR A 13 36.01 6.93 29.32
N ARG A 14 37.04 6.27 29.85
CA ARG A 14 37.30 4.85 29.62
C ARG A 14 36.74 4.03 30.79
N PRO A 15 35.76 3.14 30.56
CA PRO A 15 35.20 2.33 31.63
C PRO A 15 36.12 1.14 31.86
N ASP A 16 37.19 1.30 32.64
CA ASP A 16 38.08 0.17 32.96
C ASP A 16 37.51 -0.67 34.13
N GLU A 17 36.93 -0.03 35.16
CA GLU A 17 36.30 -0.71 36.31
C GLU A 17 34.76 -0.62 36.31
N GLY A 18 34.19 0.28 35.50
CA GLY A 18 32.75 0.60 35.52
C GLY A 18 31.87 -0.29 34.63
N ILE A 19 32.45 -1.22 33.86
CA ILE A 19 31.75 -1.99 32.83
C ILE A 19 30.59 -2.80 33.42
N LEU A 20 30.85 -3.55 34.48
CA LEU A 20 29.84 -4.39 35.13
C LEU A 20 28.68 -3.54 35.67
N GLY A 21 28.98 -2.40 36.31
CA GLY A 21 27.96 -1.48 36.82
C GLY A 21 27.08 -0.89 35.71
N ILE A 22 27.67 -0.56 34.56
CA ILE A 22 26.92 -0.09 33.38
C ILE A 22 26.03 -1.21 32.83
N GLN A 23 26.56 -2.43 32.69
CA GLN A 23 25.79 -3.58 32.19
C GLN A 23 24.59 -3.90 33.10
N THR A 24 24.79 -3.91 34.42
CA THR A 24 23.70 -4.12 35.38
C THR A 24 22.64 -3.02 35.28
N LEU A 25 23.07 -1.76 35.13
CA LEU A 25 22.16 -0.62 34.99
C LEU A 25 21.38 -0.65 33.67
N LEU A 26 21.95 -1.21 32.61
CA LEU A 26 21.32 -1.35 31.29
C LEU A 26 20.41 -2.58 31.16
N ALA A 27 20.59 -3.62 31.97
CA ALA A 27 19.82 -4.86 31.84
C ALA A 27 18.30 -4.64 31.93
N GLY A 28 17.84 -3.88 32.93
CA GLY A 28 16.43 -3.55 33.12
C GLY A 28 15.83 -2.71 31.99
N PRO A 29 16.42 -1.54 31.67
CA PRO A 29 15.98 -0.71 30.55
C PRO A 29 15.97 -1.44 29.21
N THR A 30 16.98 -2.26 28.93
CA THR A 30 17.07 -3.04 27.68
C THR A 30 15.95 -4.07 27.58
N LEU A 31 15.64 -4.77 28.68
CA LEU A 31 14.52 -5.71 28.71
C LEU A 31 13.19 -4.99 28.49
N ARG A 32 12.99 -3.83 29.13
CA ARG A 32 11.77 -3.03 28.95
C ARG A 32 11.64 -2.52 27.51
N LEU A 33 12.73 -2.07 26.91
CA LEU A 33 12.78 -1.61 25.53
C LEU A 33 12.38 -2.75 24.58
N ARG A 34 12.96 -3.95 24.74
CA ARG A 34 12.57 -5.13 23.95
C ARG A 34 11.08 -5.50 24.08
N ARG A 35 10.53 -5.37 25.29
CA ARG A 35 9.09 -5.61 25.51
C ARG A 35 8.23 -4.60 24.75
N LEU A 36 8.59 -3.32 24.80
CA LEU A 36 7.90 -2.27 24.07
C LEU A 36 8.00 -2.48 22.56
N ASP A 37 9.17 -2.84 22.04
CA ASP A 37 9.35 -3.12 20.60
C ASP A 37 8.45 -4.27 20.15
N ASN A 38 8.36 -5.33 20.94
CA ASN A 38 7.47 -6.45 20.65
C ASN A 38 6.00 -6.03 20.67
N GLU A 39 5.59 -5.24 21.67
CA GLU A 39 4.22 -4.74 21.77
C GLU A 39 3.87 -3.85 20.57
N ILE A 40 4.77 -2.94 20.19
CA ILE A 40 4.64 -2.11 18.99
C ILE A 40 4.47 -2.98 17.74
N ALA A 41 5.33 -4.00 17.56
CA ALA A 41 5.24 -4.89 16.42
C ALA A 41 3.89 -5.62 16.36
N THR A 42 3.40 -6.13 17.50
CA THR A 42 2.10 -6.81 17.56
C THR A 42 0.94 -5.87 17.24
N LEU A 43 0.96 -4.64 17.76
CA LEU A 43 -0.08 -3.64 17.48
C LEU A 43 -0.06 -3.22 16.01
N GLN A 44 1.13 -3.06 15.41
CA GLN A 44 1.27 -2.77 13.99
C GLN A 44 0.70 -3.89 13.11
N MET A 45 0.95 -5.16 13.47
CA MET A 45 0.35 -6.30 12.75
C MET A 45 -1.18 -6.27 12.83
N THR A 46 -1.74 -6.03 14.01
CA THR A 46 -3.20 -5.91 14.20
C THR A 46 -3.78 -4.74 13.42
N LEU A 47 -3.12 -3.57 13.47
CA LEU A 47 -3.52 -2.38 12.71
C LEU A 47 -3.55 -2.67 11.21
N ASN A 48 -2.51 -3.30 10.68
CA ASN A 48 -2.41 -3.65 9.27
C ASN A 48 -3.55 -4.59 8.85
N LYS A 49 -3.83 -5.62 9.66
CA LYS A 49 -4.94 -6.55 9.41
C LYS A 49 -6.28 -5.82 9.34
N LEU A 50 -6.59 -4.98 10.34
CA LEU A 50 -7.84 -4.22 10.39
C LEU A 50 -7.96 -3.21 9.25
N THR A 51 -6.84 -2.63 8.83
CA THR A 51 -6.81 -1.67 7.71
C THR A 51 -7.16 -2.36 6.39
N VAL A 52 -6.62 -3.57 6.16
CA VAL A 52 -6.97 -4.38 4.98
C VAL A 52 -8.44 -4.77 4.98
N GLU A 53 -8.97 -5.22 6.12
CA GLU A 53 -10.39 -5.58 6.27
C GLU A 53 -11.31 -4.38 6.08
N ARG A 54 -10.96 -3.22 6.64
CA ARG A 54 -11.70 -1.97 6.42
C ARG A 54 -11.73 -1.59 4.95
N ALA A 55 -10.61 -1.72 4.24
CA ALA A 55 -10.53 -1.38 2.83
C ALA A 55 -11.39 -2.30 1.96
N SER A 56 -11.40 -3.61 2.23
CA SER A 56 -12.23 -4.57 1.49
C SER A 56 -13.72 -4.35 1.74
N LEU A 57 -14.12 -4.13 2.99
CA LEU A 57 -15.50 -3.82 3.34
C LEU A 57 -15.95 -2.46 2.77
N GLY A 58 -15.08 -1.45 2.83
CA GLY A 58 -15.35 -0.14 2.23
C GLY A 58 -15.62 -0.26 0.73
N ALA A 59 -14.75 -0.95 -0.01
CA ALA A 59 -14.96 -1.18 -1.44
C ALA A 59 -16.25 -1.96 -1.74
N TYR A 60 -16.61 -2.93 -0.90
CA TYR A 60 -17.87 -3.66 -1.03
C TYR A 60 -19.07 -2.73 -0.83
N VAL A 61 -19.08 -1.93 0.23
CA VAL A 61 -20.16 -0.97 0.52
C VAL A 61 -20.28 0.06 -0.60
N ASP A 62 -19.17 0.70 -0.99
CA ASP A 62 -19.14 1.71 -2.04
C ASP A 62 -19.70 1.17 -3.37
N ALA A 63 -19.35 -0.06 -3.73
CA ALA A 63 -19.86 -0.72 -4.93
C ALA A 63 -21.38 -0.92 -4.88
N HIS A 64 -21.94 -1.29 -3.72
CA HIS A 64 -23.38 -1.49 -3.57
C HIS A 64 -24.12 -0.15 -3.50
N GLU A 65 -23.58 0.85 -2.82
CA GLU A 65 -24.16 2.19 -2.79
C GLU A 65 -24.18 2.82 -4.20
N ALA A 66 -23.18 2.56 -5.03
CA ALA A 66 -23.18 3.00 -6.43
C ALA A 66 -24.36 2.41 -7.23
N LEU A 67 -24.76 1.16 -6.97
CA LEU A 67 -25.95 0.55 -7.59
C LEU A 67 -27.25 1.19 -7.11
N LEU A 68 -27.24 1.73 -5.89
CA LEU A 68 -28.37 2.46 -5.33
C LEU A 68 -28.40 3.93 -5.78
N SER A 69 -27.39 4.40 -6.51
CA SER A 69 -27.36 5.77 -7.01
C SER A 69 -28.55 6.06 -7.96
N PRO A 70 -29.12 7.27 -7.94
CA PRO A 70 -30.24 7.63 -8.80
C PRO A 70 -29.97 7.40 -10.30
N ALA A 71 -28.71 7.50 -10.73
CA ALA A 71 -28.29 7.26 -12.11
C ALA A 71 -28.55 5.82 -12.58
N GLN A 72 -28.43 4.83 -11.69
CA GLN A 72 -28.72 3.42 -11.99
C GLN A 72 -30.19 3.04 -11.78
N ARG A 73 -30.97 3.92 -11.15
CA ARG A 73 -32.41 3.75 -10.90
C ARG A 73 -33.30 4.51 -11.89
N MET A 74 -32.70 5.18 -12.88
CA MET A 74 -33.45 5.79 -13.98
C MET A 74 -34.19 4.68 -14.74
N PRO A 75 -35.52 4.74 -14.86
CA PRO A 75 -36.26 3.87 -15.77
C PRO A 75 -35.64 3.96 -17.17
N LEU A 76 -35.48 2.82 -17.86
CA LEU A 76 -34.96 2.78 -19.23
C LEU A 76 -35.73 3.72 -20.17
N GLU A 77 -36.97 4.07 -19.85
CA GLU A 77 -37.77 5.04 -20.63
C GLU A 77 -37.27 6.49 -20.51
N ILE A 78 -36.55 6.84 -19.45
CA ILE A 78 -35.90 8.15 -19.26
C ILE A 78 -34.50 8.17 -19.88
N ILE A 79 -33.86 7.00 -20.02
CA ILE A 79 -32.71 6.81 -20.93
C ILE A 79 -33.26 6.77 -22.36
N ARG A 80 -33.85 7.88 -22.79
CA ARG A 80 -34.24 8.13 -24.17
C ARG A 80 -33.00 7.77 -25.01
N PRO A 81 -33.08 6.86 -25.99
CA PRO A 81 -31.98 6.70 -26.92
C PRO A 81 -31.76 8.11 -27.49
N ALA A 82 -30.54 8.64 -27.36
CA ALA A 82 -30.13 9.78 -28.16
C ALA A 82 -30.56 9.43 -29.58
N ASN A 83 -31.51 10.21 -30.08
CA ASN A 83 -32.39 9.85 -31.17
C ASN A 83 -31.57 9.27 -32.33
N ILE A 84 -31.70 7.98 -32.59
CA ILE A 84 -31.01 7.32 -33.72
C ILE A 84 -31.47 7.95 -35.07
N TYR A 85 -32.54 8.76 -35.04
CA TYR A 85 -33.01 9.55 -36.18
C TYR A 85 -32.43 10.96 -36.32
N ASP A 86 -31.69 11.50 -35.33
CA ASP A 86 -31.10 12.87 -35.42
C ASP A 86 -29.57 12.88 -35.41
N LEU A 87 -28.91 11.72 -35.59
CA LEU A 87 -27.46 11.71 -35.71
C LEU A 87 -27.07 11.98 -37.17
N PRO A 88 -26.39 13.11 -37.49
CA PRO A 88 -25.89 13.31 -38.84
C PRO A 88 -24.94 12.15 -39.18
N PRO A 89 -24.99 11.61 -40.42
CA PRO A 89 -24.30 10.37 -40.80
C PRO A 89 -22.78 10.38 -40.57
N ASN A 90 -22.20 11.55 -40.30
CA ASN A 90 -20.77 11.76 -40.14
C ASN A 90 -20.32 11.74 -38.66
N ALA A 91 -21.23 11.62 -37.68
CA ALA A 91 -20.89 11.69 -36.26
C ALA A 91 -20.10 10.47 -35.75
N LEU A 92 -20.27 9.30 -36.36
CA LEU A 92 -19.53 8.09 -35.99
C LEU A 92 -18.06 8.13 -36.45
N GLN A 93 -17.73 8.99 -37.41
CA GLN A 93 -16.38 9.13 -37.95
C GLN A 93 -15.45 9.90 -37.00
N LEU A 94 -15.98 10.90 -36.27
CA LEU A 94 -15.22 11.66 -35.28
C LEU A 94 -14.78 10.83 -34.05
N CYS A 95 -15.53 9.79 -33.69
CA CYS A 95 -15.25 8.95 -32.53
C CYS A 95 -14.10 7.95 -32.77
N HIS A 96 -13.78 7.63 -34.03
CA HIS A 96 -12.68 6.73 -34.36
C HIS A 96 -11.32 7.44 -34.38
N GLU A 97 -11.28 8.74 -34.67
CA GLU A 97 -10.03 9.52 -34.74
C GLU A 97 -9.50 9.96 -33.37
N ARG A 98 -10.34 10.05 -32.34
CA ARG A 98 -9.90 10.37 -30.97
C ARG A 98 -9.41 9.18 -30.13
N ARG A 99 -9.29 7.98 -30.72
CA ARG A 99 -8.72 6.80 -30.04
C ARG A 99 -7.21 6.62 -30.33
N GLY A 100 -6.53 7.69 -30.73
CA GLY A 100 -5.08 7.74 -30.99
C GLY A 100 -4.26 8.54 -29.97
N GLY A 101 -4.77 8.79 -28.76
CA GLY A 101 -4.10 9.62 -27.75
C GLY A 101 -3.76 8.87 -26.46
N ALA A 102 -2.50 8.47 -26.33
CA ALA A 102 -1.76 8.15 -25.10
C ALA A 102 -2.28 7.00 -24.18
N ARG A 103 -1.65 5.83 -24.31
CA ARG A 103 -1.55 4.83 -23.24
C ARG A 103 -0.17 4.98 -22.56
N PRO A 104 -0.06 5.22 -21.24
CA PRO A 104 1.25 5.23 -20.58
C PRO A 104 1.84 3.82 -20.48
N PRO A 105 3.18 3.70 -20.37
CA PRO A 105 3.88 2.43 -20.53
C PRO A 105 3.68 1.52 -19.31
N ARG A 106 3.33 0.26 -19.57
CA ARG A 106 3.30 -0.81 -18.57
C ARG A 106 4.74 -1.31 -18.38
N ALA A 107 5.42 -0.83 -17.35
CA ALA A 107 6.67 -1.42 -16.91
C ALA A 107 6.40 -2.75 -16.19
N HIS A 108 7.28 -3.72 -16.45
CA HIS A 108 7.46 -5.01 -15.77
C HIS A 108 6.37 -6.07 -15.94
N LEU A 109 6.66 -7.03 -16.84
CA LEU A 109 6.84 -8.45 -16.51
C LEU A 109 7.34 -9.19 -17.78
N GLN A 110 8.65 -9.10 -18.05
CA GLN A 110 9.40 -10.11 -18.80
C GLN A 110 9.91 -11.14 -17.77
N ARG A 111 10.09 -12.42 -18.02
CA ARG A 111 9.77 -13.34 -19.13
C ARG A 111 10.24 -14.68 -18.56
N LEU A 112 9.33 -15.55 -18.16
CA LEU A 112 9.66 -16.94 -17.86
C LEU A 112 9.46 -17.70 -19.18
N GLU A 113 10.52 -17.78 -19.98
CA GLU A 113 10.59 -18.70 -21.12
C GLU A 113 11.81 -19.59 -20.95
N SER A 114 11.52 -20.77 -20.39
CA SER A 114 11.95 -22.09 -20.86
C SER A 114 13.28 -22.16 -21.61
N HIS A 115 14.27 -22.70 -20.92
CA HIS A 115 15.48 -23.27 -21.48
C HIS A 115 15.16 -24.47 -22.38
N LEU A 116 15.59 -24.39 -23.64
CA LEU A 116 15.82 -25.54 -24.52
C LEU A 116 17.00 -25.18 -25.42
N PRO A 117 18.15 -25.86 -25.31
CA PRO A 117 19.17 -25.82 -26.35
C PRO A 117 19.02 -27.02 -27.30
N LEU A 118 18.97 -26.72 -28.60
CA LEU A 118 19.23 -27.65 -29.69
C LEU A 118 20.75 -27.77 -29.89
N ASP A 119 21.23 -29.00 -29.81
CA ASP A 119 22.37 -29.65 -30.47
C ASP A 119 23.62 -28.85 -30.89
N THR A 120 24.78 -29.31 -30.40
CA THR A 120 26.03 -29.35 -31.19
C THR A 120 26.91 -30.54 -30.78
N THR A 121 27.45 -31.19 -31.81
CA THR A 121 28.47 -32.26 -31.93
C THR A 121 28.09 -33.69 -31.66
#